data_AF-A0A950FCU4-F1
#
_entry.id   AF-A0A950FCU4-F1
#
_cell.length_a   1.000
_cell.length_b   1.000
_cell.length_c   1.000
_cell.angle_alpha   90.00
_cell.angle_beta   90.00
_cell.angle_gamma   90.00
#
_symmetry.space_group_name_H-M   'P 1'
#
loop_
_entity.id
_entity.type
_entity.pdbx_description
1 polymer ?
#
loop_
_entity_poly.entity_id
_entity_poly.type
_entity_poly.pdbx_seq_one_letter_code
_entity_poly.pdbx_strand_id
1 'polypeptide(L)'
;MLAKVLNPRWRAAASGLFAVIAVSLFNVTAPMQRLDLMASDFLVYHRPLPRPTGNVIIAAIDDRSIAEFGRWPWPRSMEARLVDALKDYEVAVIGFDMVFSERESMRNDLAFARSMAAQNSTYIGYFLNTQLPPNDLDLSIYKTALLDPPPVAYNIVRKEPDSRPVSFFARGYMPPIPELNRAAHGTSFLNVDEDPDGVVRSYPVVISFDGLYCLPLFLTLADGYLHGPPLSLGLADEGIVAVKVGNRMLPVDETGRVTLHFRGPNGTIPRYSVADIVSGRIPHSLLAGKIVVIGVTGLGLGDRFVTPVGRDF
;
A
#
# COMPACT_ATOMS: atom_id res chain seq x y z
N MET A 1 16.81 59.71 -16.92
CA MET A 1 17.30 59.84 -18.31
C MET A 1 17.90 58.51 -18.77
N LEU A 2 17.12 57.42 -18.84
CA LEU A 2 17.57 56.08 -19.28
C LEU A 2 16.37 55.28 -19.85
N ALA A 3 15.59 55.88 -20.75
CA ALA A 3 14.48 55.20 -21.43
C ALA A 3 14.36 55.65 -22.89
N LYS A 4 15.39 55.33 -23.67
CA LYS A 4 15.48 55.38 -25.15
C LYS A 4 16.60 54.39 -25.49
N VAL A 5 16.48 53.31 -26.25
CA VAL A 5 15.46 52.78 -27.15
C VAL A 5 15.74 51.27 -27.18
N LEU A 6 14.86 50.43 -26.62
CA LEU A 6 14.86 49.03 -27.03
C LEU A 6 14.15 48.96 -28.39
N ASN A 7 14.86 48.46 -29.41
CA ASN A 7 14.35 48.29 -30.78
C ASN A 7 12.96 47.62 -30.71
N PRO A 8 11.93 48.09 -31.43
CA PRO A 8 10.58 47.51 -31.38
C PRO A 8 10.56 45.98 -31.56
N ARG A 9 11.51 45.41 -32.31
CA ARG A 9 11.70 43.95 -32.44
C ARG A 9 12.07 43.25 -31.11
N TRP A 10 12.90 43.88 -30.27
CA TRP A 10 13.27 43.36 -28.95
C TRP A 10 12.13 43.47 -27.93
N ARG A 11 11.23 44.47 -28.07
CA ARG A 11 10.04 44.59 -27.22
C ARG A 11 9.02 43.49 -27.52
N ALA A 12 8.77 43.22 -28.80
CA ALA A 12 7.91 42.12 -29.23
C ALA A 12 8.48 40.75 -28.82
N ALA A 13 9.80 40.55 -28.97
CA ALA A 13 10.47 39.33 -28.53
C ALA A 13 10.42 39.14 -27.00
N ALA A 14 10.63 40.20 -26.21
CA ALA A 14 10.52 40.15 -24.75
C ALA A 14 9.09 39.90 -24.26
N SER A 15 8.08 40.50 -24.91
CA SER A 15 6.67 40.23 -24.60
C SER A 15 6.25 38.81 -25.00
N GLY A 16 6.75 38.29 -26.13
CA GLY A 16 6.52 36.91 -26.54
C GLY A 16 7.17 35.91 -25.57
N LEU A 17 8.42 36.15 -25.16
CA LEU A 17 9.10 35.34 -24.15
C LEU A 17 8.39 35.41 -22.80
N PHE A 18 7.93 36.59 -22.37
CA PHE A 18 7.15 36.73 -21.14
C PHE A 18 5.81 36.00 -21.22
N ALA A 19 5.11 36.02 -22.36
CA ALA A 19 3.87 35.27 -22.56
C ALA A 19 4.12 33.76 -22.55
N VAL A 20 5.19 33.28 -23.19
CA VAL A 20 5.58 31.86 -23.16
C VAL A 20 5.99 31.43 -21.76
N ILE A 21 6.77 32.25 -21.04
CA ILE A 21 7.15 32.02 -19.65
C ILE A 21 5.91 32.06 -18.74
N ALA A 22 5.00 33.02 -18.93
CA ALA A 22 3.76 33.12 -18.16
C ALA A 22 2.83 31.95 -18.43
N VAL A 23 2.65 31.51 -19.69
CA VAL A 23 1.86 30.32 -20.05
C VAL A 23 2.51 29.04 -19.56
N SER A 24 3.84 28.93 -19.63
CA SER A 24 4.59 27.78 -19.11
C SER A 24 4.53 27.74 -17.59
N LEU A 25 4.69 28.89 -16.89
CA LEU A 25 4.44 28.97 -15.46
C LEU A 25 2.97 28.68 -15.15
N PHE A 26 2.00 29.18 -15.94
CA PHE A 26 0.56 28.97 -15.73
C PHE A 26 0.18 27.49 -15.89
N ASN A 27 0.73 26.79 -16.88
CA ASN A 27 0.57 25.34 -17.08
C ASN A 27 1.31 24.50 -16.04
N VAL A 28 2.31 25.06 -15.36
CA VAL A 28 3.10 24.39 -14.30
C VAL A 28 2.64 24.83 -12.89
N THR A 29 1.70 25.76 -12.77
CA THR A 29 1.24 26.26 -11.47
C THR A 29 0.26 25.31 -10.79
N ALA A 30 0.50 25.04 -9.50
CA ALA A 30 -0.34 24.30 -8.57
C ALA A 30 -1.90 24.47 -8.70
N PRO A 31 -2.47 25.64 -9.08
CA PRO A 31 -3.91 25.77 -9.32
C PRO A 31 -4.49 24.83 -10.38
N MET A 32 -3.81 24.55 -11.50
CA MET A 32 -4.37 23.66 -12.53
C MET A 32 -4.37 22.20 -12.06
N GLN A 33 -3.28 21.76 -11.43
CA GLN A 33 -3.21 20.44 -10.80
C GLN A 33 -4.34 20.26 -9.77
N ARG A 34 -4.63 21.28 -8.96
CA ARG A 34 -5.76 21.21 -8.03
C ARG A 34 -7.11 21.09 -8.73
N LEU A 35 -7.33 21.81 -9.83
CA LEU A 35 -8.57 21.70 -10.61
C LEU A 35 -8.73 20.31 -11.23
N ASP A 36 -7.64 19.73 -11.75
CA ASP A 36 -7.65 18.38 -12.31
C ASP A 36 -7.95 17.32 -11.25
N LEU A 37 -7.36 17.44 -10.05
CA LEU A 37 -7.65 16.57 -8.91
C LEU A 37 -9.12 16.70 -8.46
N MET A 38 -9.63 17.94 -8.36
CA MET A 38 -11.04 18.19 -8.04
C MET A 38 -11.99 17.61 -9.09
N ALA A 39 -11.67 17.76 -10.39
CA ALA A 39 -12.46 17.20 -11.47
C ALA A 39 -12.42 15.66 -11.45
N SER A 40 -11.27 15.06 -11.17
CA SER A 40 -11.11 13.62 -11.02
C SER A 40 -11.95 13.07 -9.87
N ASP A 41 -11.96 13.76 -8.72
CA ASP A 41 -12.80 13.40 -7.57
C ASP A 41 -14.28 13.53 -7.87
N PHE A 42 -14.66 14.62 -8.55
CA PHE A 42 -16.03 14.82 -9.00
C PHE A 42 -16.48 13.66 -9.90
N LEU A 43 -15.64 13.22 -10.84
CA LEU A 43 -15.94 12.07 -11.70
C LEU A 43 -16.05 10.77 -10.90
N VAL A 44 -15.14 10.50 -9.96
CA VAL A 44 -15.21 9.30 -9.11
C VAL A 44 -16.48 9.28 -8.27
N TYR A 45 -16.86 10.43 -7.72
CA TYR A 45 -18.05 10.56 -6.87
C TYR A 45 -19.36 10.41 -7.65
N HIS A 46 -19.44 10.95 -8.87
CA HIS A 46 -20.69 10.99 -9.66
C HIS A 46 -20.86 9.83 -10.64
N ARG A 47 -19.81 9.02 -10.90
CA ARG A 47 -19.92 7.87 -11.80
C ARG A 47 -20.31 6.59 -11.04
N PRO A 48 -21.05 5.68 -11.67
CA PRO A 48 -21.28 4.35 -11.11
C PRO A 48 -19.95 3.62 -10.87
N LEU A 49 -19.69 3.22 -9.62
CA LEU A 49 -18.50 2.47 -9.26
C LEU A 49 -18.71 0.97 -9.50
N PRO A 50 -17.68 0.25 -9.99
CA PRO A 50 -17.82 -1.19 -10.21
C PRO A 50 -17.89 -1.93 -8.88
N ARG A 51 -18.79 -2.91 -8.80
CA ARG A 51 -19.04 -3.68 -7.58
C ARG A 51 -17.80 -4.44 -7.10
N PRO A 52 -17.63 -4.64 -5.78
CA PRO A 52 -16.65 -5.58 -5.25
C PRO A 52 -16.87 -6.99 -5.82
N THR A 53 -15.78 -7.73 -5.99
CA THR A 53 -15.83 -9.13 -6.47
C THR A 53 -16.41 -10.09 -5.42
N GLY A 54 -16.41 -9.69 -4.15
CA GLY A 54 -16.79 -10.55 -3.02
C GLY A 54 -15.72 -11.57 -2.63
N ASN A 55 -14.49 -11.45 -3.12
CA ASN A 55 -13.38 -12.34 -2.78
C ASN A 55 -12.49 -11.82 -1.63
N VAL A 56 -12.63 -10.55 -1.28
CA VAL A 56 -11.89 -9.90 -0.21
C VAL A 56 -12.85 -9.55 0.92
N ILE A 57 -12.46 -9.88 2.15
CA ILE A 57 -13.18 -9.50 3.37
C ILE A 57 -12.19 -8.87 4.36
N ILE A 58 -12.71 -7.98 5.21
CA ILE A 58 -11.94 -7.32 6.26
C ILE A 58 -12.25 -8.00 7.60
N ALA A 59 -11.23 -8.53 8.26
CA ALA A 59 -11.28 -8.94 9.66
C ALA A 59 -10.96 -7.70 10.52
N ALA A 60 -12.00 -7.11 11.07
CA ALA A 60 -11.95 -5.82 11.74
C ALA A 60 -11.58 -5.97 13.21
N ILE A 61 -10.47 -5.37 13.62
CA ILE A 61 -10.18 -5.09 15.03
C ILE A 61 -10.97 -3.84 15.38
N ASP A 62 -12.23 -4.05 15.75
CA ASP A 62 -13.23 -3.04 16.05
C ASP A 62 -13.45 -2.89 17.56
N ASP A 63 -14.25 -1.89 17.95
CA ASP A 63 -14.55 -1.60 19.37
C ASP A 63 -15.16 -2.82 20.08
N ARG A 64 -15.90 -3.66 19.35
CA ARG A 64 -16.46 -4.90 19.87
C ARG A 64 -15.36 -5.91 20.21
N SER A 65 -14.41 -6.13 19.29
CA SER A 65 -13.29 -7.02 19.54
C SER A 65 -12.43 -6.53 20.71
N ILE A 66 -12.23 -5.21 20.82
CA ILE A 66 -11.50 -4.59 21.93
C ILE A 66 -12.26 -4.80 23.25
N ALA A 67 -13.59 -4.68 23.25
CA ALA A 67 -14.40 -4.95 24.42
C ALA A 67 -14.35 -6.44 24.85
N GLU A 68 -14.29 -7.38 23.90
CA GLU A 68 -14.30 -8.82 24.17
C GLU A 68 -12.91 -9.37 24.56
N PHE A 69 -11.83 -8.92 23.92
CA PHE A 69 -10.48 -9.45 24.11
C PHE A 69 -9.53 -8.52 24.88
N GLY A 70 -10.00 -7.32 25.24
CA GLY A 70 -9.23 -6.34 25.99
C GLY A 70 -8.55 -5.30 25.11
N ARG A 71 -7.75 -4.44 25.76
CA ARG A 71 -7.15 -3.27 25.16
C ARG A 71 -6.14 -3.64 24.05
N TRP A 72 -6.24 -2.98 22.91
CA TRP A 72 -5.25 -3.02 21.83
C TRP A 72 -3.98 -2.22 22.21
N PRO A 73 -2.75 -2.65 21.83
CA PRO A 73 -2.42 -3.87 21.08
C PRO A 73 -2.59 -5.15 21.90
N TRP A 74 -3.08 -6.21 21.25
CA TRP A 74 -3.26 -7.51 21.88
C TRP A 74 -1.95 -8.31 21.96
N PRO A 75 -1.86 -9.29 22.87
CA PRO A 75 -0.74 -10.23 22.86
C PRO A 75 -0.74 -11.06 21.57
N ARG A 76 0.44 -11.45 21.08
CA ARG A 76 0.63 -12.27 19.87
C ARG A 76 -0.06 -13.63 19.95
N SER A 77 -0.35 -14.12 21.15
CA SER A 77 -1.17 -15.31 21.35
C SER A 77 -2.62 -15.12 20.88
N MET A 78 -3.15 -13.89 20.89
CA MET A 78 -4.45 -13.57 20.32
C MET A 78 -4.40 -13.55 18.78
N GLU A 79 -3.32 -13.01 18.20
CA GLU A 79 -3.09 -13.06 16.75
C GLU A 79 -2.95 -14.51 16.25
N ALA A 80 -2.28 -15.36 17.03
CA ALA A 80 -2.20 -16.80 16.77
C ALA A 80 -3.61 -17.44 16.72
N ARG A 81 -4.46 -17.14 17.71
CA ARG A 81 -5.86 -17.61 17.74
C ARG A 81 -6.69 -17.13 16.55
N LEU A 82 -6.45 -15.91 16.09
CA LEU A 82 -7.11 -15.39 14.89
C LEU A 82 -6.67 -16.15 13.63
N VAL A 83 -5.37 -16.39 13.45
CA VAL A 83 -4.86 -17.18 12.32
C VAL A 83 -5.38 -18.61 12.37
N ASP A 84 -5.40 -19.24 13.54
CA ASP A 84 -5.94 -20.60 13.70
C ASP A 84 -7.43 -20.65 13.34
N ALA A 85 -8.24 -19.69 13.83
CA ALA A 85 -9.65 -19.63 13.47
C ALA A 85 -9.86 -19.42 11.97
N LEU A 86 -9.10 -18.51 11.34
CA LEU A 86 -9.18 -18.26 9.90
C LEU A 86 -8.75 -19.48 9.08
N LYS A 87 -7.76 -20.24 9.56
CA LYS A 87 -7.37 -21.52 8.98
C LYS A 87 -8.53 -22.53 9.05
N ASP A 88 -9.22 -22.61 10.18
CA ASP A 88 -10.38 -23.50 10.35
C ASP A 88 -11.56 -23.09 9.45
N TYR A 89 -11.67 -21.81 9.08
CA TYR A 89 -12.60 -21.31 8.07
C TYR A 89 -12.18 -21.59 6.61
N GLU A 90 -11.02 -22.22 6.39
CA GLU A 90 -10.47 -22.48 5.06
C GLU A 90 -10.31 -21.21 4.21
N VAL A 91 -9.89 -20.11 4.83
CA VAL A 91 -9.56 -18.88 4.07
C VAL A 91 -8.37 -19.14 3.16
N ALA A 92 -8.40 -18.55 1.96
CA ALA A 92 -7.36 -18.77 0.97
C ALA A 92 -6.05 -18.07 1.35
N VAL A 93 -6.14 -16.80 1.77
CA VAL A 93 -4.97 -15.94 2.03
C VAL A 93 -5.26 -15.01 3.19
N ILE A 94 -4.29 -14.80 4.08
CA ILE A 94 -4.36 -13.85 5.20
C ILE A 94 -3.33 -12.75 4.99
N GLY A 95 -3.74 -11.49 5.16
CA GLY A 95 -2.84 -10.33 5.16
C GLY A 95 -3.03 -9.48 6.41
N PHE A 96 -1.94 -9.18 7.12
CA PHE A 96 -1.94 -8.25 8.24
C PHE A 96 -1.53 -6.85 7.79
N ASP A 97 -2.46 -5.92 7.85
CA ASP A 97 -2.23 -4.50 7.62
C ASP A 97 -1.75 -3.81 8.90
N MET A 98 -0.59 -4.28 9.39
CA MET A 98 0.11 -3.76 10.57
C MET A 98 1.54 -4.29 10.61
N VAL A 99 2.35 -3.71 11.49
CA VAL A 99 3.77 -4.04 11.63
C VAL A 99 4.06 -4.81 12.90
N PHE A 100 5.04 -5.71 12.82
CA PHE A 100 5.46 -6.58 13.92
C PHE A 100 6.96 -6.49 14.20
N SER A 101 7.48 -5.26 14.28
CA SER A 101 8.92 -4.96 14.39
C SER A 101 9.52 -5.11 15.78
N GLU A 102 8.68 -5.15 16.81
CA GLU A 102 9.10 -5.32 18.20
C GLU A 102 8.77 -6.72 18.74
N ARG A 103 9.66 -7.23 19.58
CA ARG A 103 9.46 -8.47 20.32
C ARG A 103 8.46 -8.23 21.43
N GLU A 104 7.56 -9.19 21.65
CA GLU A 104 6.68 -9.18 22.81
C GLU A 104 7.24 -10.16 23.86
N SER A 105 6.63 -11.33 23.99
CA SER A 105 7.17 -12.44 24.75
C SER A 105 7.53 -13.57 23.79
N MET A 106 8.67 -14.22 24.02
CA MET A 106 9.11 -15.34 23.19
C MET A 106 8.02 -16.41 23.04
N ARG A 107 7.27 -16.69 24.11
CA ARG A 107 6.16 -17.66 24.07
C ARG A 107 5.06 -17.24 23.10
N ASN A 108 4.63 -15.98 23.13
CA ASN A 108 3.54 -15.49 22.30
C ASN A 108 4.00 -15.31 20.84
N ASP A 109 5.21 -14.79 20.62
CA ASP A 109 5.80 -14.64 19.28
C ASP A 109 5.92 -16.01 18.59
N LEU A 110 6.39 -17.04 19.30
CA LEU A 110 6.47 -18.41 18.76
C LEU A 110 5.11 -19.09 18.61
N ALA A 111 4.08 -18.68 19.35
CA ALA A 111 2.72 -19.15 19.12
C ALA A 111 2.20 -18.60 17.78
N PHE A 112 2.33 -17.29 17.57
CA PHE A 112 1.90 -16.64 16.34
C PHE A 112 2.67 -17.14 15.11
N ALA A 113 4.00 -17.27 15.22
CA ALA A 113 4.84 -17.87 14.18
C ALA A 113 4.33 -19.26 13.77
N ARG A 114 4.01 -20.13 14.74
CA ARG A 114 3.51 -21.48 14.46
C ARG A 114 2.16 -21.47 13.75
N SER A 115 1.23 -20.62 14.18
CA SER A 115 -0.08 -20.50 13.52
C SER A 115 0.06 -20.00 12.08
N MET A 116 0.92 -19.00 11.82
CA MET A 116 1.19 -18.52 10.45
C MET A 116 1.78 -19.62 9.56
N ALA A 117 2.81 -20.32 10.05
CA ALA A 117 3.41 -21.43 9.32
C ALA A 117 2.41 -22.57 9.05
N ALA A 118 1.49 -22.81 10.00
CA ALA A 118 0.46 -23.84 9.87
C ALA A 118 -0.68 -23.46 8.92
N GLN A 119 -0.95 -22.16 8.71
CA GLN A 119 -1.92 -21.67 7.71
C GLN A 119 -1.30 -21.57 6.32
N ASN A 120 0.02 -21.38 6.22
CA ASN A 120 0.84 -21.48 5.00
C ASN A 120 0.59 -20.42 3.91
N SER A 121 -0.32 -19.48 4.11
CA SER A 121 -0.59 -18.36 3.20
C SER A 121 -0.88 -17.05 3.95
N THR A 122 -0.12 -16.82 5.02
CA THR A 122 -0.19 -15.60 5.83
C THR A 122 0.94 -14.63 5.49
N TYR A 123 0.58 -13.40 5.18
CA TYR A 123 1.50 -12.31 4.85
C TYR A 123 1.41 -11.19 5.89
N ILE A 124 2.55 -10.59 6.21
CA ILE A 124 2.65 -9.52 7.23
C ILE A 124 3.33 -8.27 6.69
N GLY A 125 2.89 -7.12 7.18
CA GLY A 125 3.34 -5.82 6.71
C GLY A 125 4.64 -5.31 7.31
N TYR A 126 5.32 -4.44 6.56
CA TYR A 126 6.42 -3.59 7.03
C TYR A 126 6.34 -2.20 6.38
N PHE A 127 7.10 -1.24 6.91
CA PHE A 127 7.26 0.08 6.27
C PHE A 127 8.65 0.26 5.68
N LEU A 128 8.71 0.92 4.53
CA LEU A 128 9.93 1.40 3.89
C LEU A 128 10.11 2.88 4.20
N ASN A 129 11.35 3.27 4.50
CA ASN A 129 11.69 4.68 4.63
C ASN A 129 12.03 5.27 3.25
N THR A 130 11.02 5.85 2.60
CA THR A 130 11.13 6.50 1.27
C THR A 130 11.42 8.01 1.38
N GLN A 131 11.25 8.61 2.55
CA GLN A 131 11.50 10.03 2.77
C GLN A 131 12.85 10.25 3.46
N LEU A 132 13.43 11.43 3.27
CA LEU A 132 14.46 11.89 4.21
C LEU A 132 13.71 12.22 5.52
N PRO A 133 14.00 11.51 6.62
CA PRO A 133 13.32 11.77 7.88
C PRO A 133 13.55 13.24 8.26
N PRO A 134 12.55 13.95 8.81
CA PRO A 134 12.81 15.13 9.62
C PRO A 134 13.90 14.78 10.64
N ASN A 135 14.77 15.73 10.98
CA ASN A 135 15.95 15.50 11.83
C ASN A 135 15.66 14.81 13.19
N ASP A 136 14.39 14.72 13.60
CA ASP A 136 13.95 14.22 14.91
C ASP A 136 13.37 12.80 14.88
N LEU A 137 13.37 12.10 13.74
CA LEU A 137 12.89 10.71 13.66
C LEU A 137 14.00 9.72 14.08
N ASP A 138 13.72 8.86 15.05
CA ASP A 138 14.62 7.79 15.45
C ASP A 138 14.76 6.75 14.31
N LEU A 139 15.88 6.82 13.61
CA LEU A 139 16.18 5.90 12.50
C LEU A 139 16.69 4.53 12.97
N SER A 140 16.88 4.31 14.26
CA SER A 140 17.37 3.02 14.78
C SER A 140 16.39 1.87 14.52
N ILE A 141 15.11 2.18 14.35
CA ILE A 141 14.07 1.20 14.01
C ILE A 141 14.16 0.72 12.56
N TYR A 142 14.82 1.49 11.68
CA TYR A 142 15.01 1.14 10.28
C TYR A 142 16.32 0.40 10.07
N LYS A 143 16.24 -0.79 9.49
CA LYS A 143 17.41 -1.54 9.03
C LYS A 143 17.79 -1.11 7.62
N THR A 144 19.09 -1.06 7.37
CA THR A 144 19.66 -0.79 6.03
C THR A 144 19.94 -2.04 5.23
N ALA A 145 19.82 -3.22 5.84
CA ALA A 145 20.05 -4.52 5.22
C ALA A 145 18.83 -5.43 5.42
N LEU A 146 18.52 -6.23 4.39
CA LEU A 146 17.44 -7.19 4.39
C LEU A 146 17.62 -8.30 5.42
N LEU A 147 16.51 -8.77 6.00
CA LEU A 147 16.46 -10.00 6.78
C LEU A 147 16.31 -11.19 5.83
N ASP A 148 16.66 -12.38 6.33
CA ASP A 148 16.41 -13.65 5.66
C ASP A 148 15.14 -14.33 6.27
N PRO A 149 14.17 -14.78 5.46
CA PRO A 149 14.05 -14.55 4.02
C PRO A 149 13.78 -13.07 3.68
N PRO A 150 14.16 -12.60 2.48
CA PRO A 150 13.85 -11.24 2.06
C PRO A 150 12.34 -11.03 1.86
N PRO A 151 11.88 -9.76 1.84
CA PRO A 151 10.54 -9.41 1.43
C PRO A 151 10.13 -9.95 0.07
N VAL A 152 8.82 -10.10 -0.11
CA VAL A 152 8.23 -10.48 -1.39
C VAL A 152 8.53 -9.37 -2.42
N ALA A 153 9.09 -9.80 -3.55
CA ALA A 153 9.57 -8.95 -4.62
C ALA A 153 9.15 -9.54 -5.98
N TYR A 154 9.25 -8.72 -7.03
CA TYR A 154 8.98 -9.19 -8.40
C TYR A 154 9.88 -10.37 -8.78
N ASN A 155 9.28 -11.45 -9.27
CA ASN A 155 10.00 -12.66 -9.68
C ASN A 155 10.88 -12.41 -10.91
N ILE A 156 10.41 -11.57 -11.83
CA ILE A 156 11.08 -11.27 -13.09
C ILE A 156 11.22 -9.75 -13.20
N VAL A 157 12.44 -9.26 -13.34
CA VAL A 157 12.70 -7.84 -13.61
C VAL A 157 13.43 -7.73 -14.96
N ARG A 158 12.79 -7.07 -15.92
CA ARG A 158 13.36 -6.79 -17.24
C ARG A 158 13.83 -5.34 -17.26
N LYS A 159 15.11 -5.14 -17.54
CA LYS A 159 15.74 -3.81 -17.64
C LYS A 159 16.27 -3.62 -19.04
N GLU A 160 15.86 -2.55 -19.70
CA GLU A 160 16.49 -2.11 -20.94
C GLU A 160 17.87 -1.48 -20.65
N PRO A 161 18.82 -1.50 -21.62
CA PRO A 161 20.18 -1.02 -21.41
C PRO A 161 20.27 0.40 -20.82
N ASP A 162 19.38 1.30 -21.25
CA ASP A 162 19.35 2.71 -20.83
C ASP A 162 18.28 2.99 -19.75
N SER A 163 17.83 1.93 -19.04
CA SER A 163 16.74 2.06 -18.06
C SER A 163 17.06 3.02 -16.91
N ARG A 164 16.07 3.83 -16.52
CA ARG A 164 16.18 4.66 -15.32
C ARG A 164 15.97 3.83 -14.04
N PRO A 165 16.63 4.20 -12.93
CA PRO A 165 16.29 3.67 -11.62
C PRO A 165 14.82 3.98 -11.29
N VAL A 166 14.18 3.08 -10.53
CA VAL A 166 12.84 3.33 -10.01
C VAL A 166 12.88 4.56 -9.10
N SER A 167 11.95 5.50 -9.33
CA SER A 167 11.90 6.77 -8.60
C SER A 167 11.63 6.58 -7.11
N PHE A 168 10.79 5.60 -6.76
CA PHE A 168 10.57 5.21 -5.37
C PHE A 168 11.65 4.23 -4.92
N PHE A 169 12.64 4.75 -4.20
CA PHE A 169 13.63 3.94 -3.50
C PHE A 169 13.59 4.23 -2.01
N ALA A 170 13.84 3.19 -1.23
CA ALA A 170 13.93 3.28 0.22
C ALA A 170 15.39 3.26 0.67
N ARG A 171 15.67 3.89 1.81
CA ARG A 171 17.00 3.91 2.45
C ARG A 171 17.09 3.01 3.66
N GLY A 172 15.94 2.55 4.13
CA GLY A 172 15.81 1.59 5.22
C GLY A 172 14.41 1.02 5.21
N TYR A 173 14.21 -0.02 6.00
CA TYR A 173 12.89 -0.62 6.20
C TYR A 173 12.76 -1.11 7.63
N MET A 174 11.54 -1.18 8.13
CA MET A 174 11.21 -1.61 9.49
C MET A 174 10.66 -3.04 9.44
N PRO A 175 11.52 -4.07 9.41
CA PRO A 175 11.08 -5.44 9.26
C PRO A 175 10.31 -5.95 10.48
N PRO A 176 9.54 -7.04 10.31
CA PRO A 176 9.10 -7.84 11.44
C PRO A 176 10.28 -8.43 12.22
N ILE A 177 10.03 -8.88 13.45
CA ILE A 177 11.02 -9.66 14.19
C ILE A 177 11.43 -10.93 13.41
N PRO A 178 12.68 -11.42 13.55
CA PRO A 178 13.19 -12.52 12.73
C PRO A 178 12.41 -13.83 12.80
N GLU A 179 11.74 -14.10 13.93
CA GLU A 179 10.89 -15.28 14.13
C GLU A 179 9.62 -15.20 13.27
N LEU A 180 8.99 -14.03 13.20
CA LEU A 180 7.79 -13.82 12.40
C LEU A 180 8.13 -13.70 10.91
N ASN A 181 9.26 -13.04 10.58
CA ASN A 181 9.74 -12.94 9.20
C ASN A 181 9.95 -14.31 8.54
N ARG A 182 10.51 -15.27 9.29
CA ARG A 182 10.74 -16.64 8.80
C ARG A 182 9.48 -17.51 8.75
N ALA A 183 8.46 -17.18 9.55
CA ALA A 183 7.27 -17.99 9.70
C ALA A 183 6.10 -17.56 8.81
N ALA A 184 6.03 -16.28 8.45
CA ALA A 184 5.10 -15.79 7.44
C ALA A 184 5.44 -16.38 6.06
N HIS A 185 4.43 -16.55 5.22
CA HIS A 185 4.64 -16.94 3.82
C HIS A 185 5.43 -15.86 3.06
N GLY A 186 5.23 -14.60 3.43
CA GLY A 186 6.01 -13.49 2.91
C GLY A 186 5.74 -12.19 3.66
N THR A 187 6.62 -11.22 3.46
CA THR A 187 6.46 -9.86 4.01
C THR A 187 6.32 -8.86 2.87
N SER A 188 5.55 -7.80 3.07
CA SER A 188 5.27 -6.80 2.03
C SER A 188 5.10 -5.40 2.61
N PHE A 189 5.33 -4.36 1.81
CA PHE A 189 5.25 -3.00 2.34
C PHE A 189 3.80 -2.50 2.46
N LEU A 190 3.57 -1.59 3.42
CA LEU A 190 2.28 -0.96 3.70
C LEU A 190 2.23 0.53 3.32
N ASN A 191 3.34 1.08 2.82
CA ASN A 191 3.44 2.49 2.44
C ASN A 191 2.27 2.97 1.58
N VAL A 192 1.59 4.01 2.07
CA VAL A 192 0.60 4.80 1.33
C VAL A 192 1.21 6.16 1.06
N ASP A 193 1.01 6.66 -0.14
CA ASP A 193 1.34 8.03 -0.49
C ASP A 193 0.07 8.82 -0.73
N GLU A 194 0.05 10.06 -0.25
CA GLU A 194 -1.01 11.02 -0.48
C GLU A 194 -0.65 11.94 -1.65
N ASP A 195 -1.65 12.39 -2.41
CA ASP A 195 -1.47 13.48 -3.36
C ASP A 195 -1.19 14.79 -2.60
N PRO A 196 -0.74 15.88 -3.27
CA PRO A 196 -0.38 17.14 -2.59
C PRO A 196 -1.49 17.82 -1.77
N ASP A 197 -2.74 17.38 -1.91
CA ASP A 197 -3.89 17.83 -1.14
C ASP A 197 -4.29 16.90 0.03
N GLY A 198 -3.48 15.86 0.30
CA GLY A 198 -3.70 14.90 1.38
C GLY A 198 -4.71 13.80 1.06
N VAL A 199 -5.14 13.69 -0.20
CA VAL A 199 -6.12 12.68 -0.63
C VAL A 199 -5.39 11.51 -1.29
N VAL A 200 -5.76 10.29 -0.91
CA VAL A 200 -5.21 9.06 -1.49
C VAL A 200 -5.98 8.72 -2.75
N ARG A 201 -5.34 8.86 -3.92
CA ARG A 201 -5.91 8.49 -5.24
C ARG A 201 -5.09 7.45 -5.99
N SER A 202 -3.85 7.25 -5.58
CA SER A 202 -2.90 6.34 -6.21
C SER A 202 -2.12 5.57 -5.14
N TYR A 203 -1.51 4.46 -5.52
CA TYR A 203 -0.75 3.60 -4.60
C TYR A 203 0.54 3.14 -5.27
N PRO A 204 1.72 3.23 -4.63
CA PRO A 204 2.97 2.73 -5.19
C PRO A 204 2.95 1.20 -5.27
N VAL A 205 3.17 0.63 -6.46
CA VAL A 205 3.19 -0.85 -6.64
C VAL A 205 4.59 -1.43 -6.69
N VAL A 206 5.60 -0.59 -6.56
CA VAL A 206 7.00 -0.99 -6.43
C VAL A 206 7.75 0.07 -5.65
N ILE A 207 8.55 -0.39 -4.69
CA ILE A 207 9.56 0.44 -4.03
C ILE A 207 10.85 -0.37 -4.06
N SER A 208 11.92 0.25 -4.56
CA SER A 208 13.22 -0.40 -4.60
C SER A 208 13.96 -0.27 -3.26
N PHE A 209 14.52 -1.36 -2.75
CA PHE A 209 15.27 -1.37 -1.50
C PHE A 209 16.32 -2.47 -1.53
N ASP A 210 17.58 -2.12 -1.22
CA ASP A 210 18.69 -3.08 -1.13
C ASP A 210 18.78 -4.04 -2.34
N GLY A 211 18.60 -3.49 -3.55
CA GLY A 211 18.63 -4.25 -4.81
C GLY A 211 17.35 -5.01 -5.16
N LEU A 212 16.36 -5.10 -4.26
CA LEU A 212 15.05 -5.70 -4.50
C LEU A 212 14.03 -4.67 -4.97
N TYR A 213 13.03 -5.17 -5.71
CA TYR A 213 11.82 -4.44 -6.09
C TYR A 213 10.66 -4.99 -5.26
N CYS A 214 10.46 -4.41 -4.08
CA CYS A 214 9.48 -4.87 -3.11
C CYS A 214 8.05 -4.68 -3.61
N LEU A 215 7.14 -5.52 -3.11
CA LEU A 215 5.72 -5.50 -3.45
C LEU A 215 4.86 -4.97 -2.29
N PRO A 216 3.76 -4.25 -2.60
CA PRO A 216 2.80 -3.84 -1.58
C PRO A 216 1.95 -5.02 -1.12
N LEU A 217 1.46 -4.98 0.11
CA LEU A 217 0.66 -6.08 0.69
C LEU A 217 -0.49 -6.52 -0.23
N PHE A 218 -1.31 -5.60 -0.73
CA PHE A 218 -2.47 -5.96 -1.54
C PHE A 218 -2.10 -6.76 -2.80
N LEU A 219 -0.93 -6.49 -3.39
CA LEU A 219 -0.50 -7.15 -4.62
C LEU A 219 0.01 -8.56 -4.31
N THR A 220 0.74 -8.71 -3.22
CA THR A 220 1.16 -10.02 -2.70
C THR A 220 -0.04 -10.91 -2.35
N LEU A 221 -1.08 -10.35 -1.72
CA LEU A 221 -2.31 -11.10 -1.42
C LEU A 221 -3.05 -11.53 -2.70
N ALA A 222 -3.09 -10.66 -3.71
CA ALA A 222 -3.69 -10.97 -5.00
C ALA A 222 -2.92 -12.08 -5.74
N ASP A 223 -1.59 -12.03 -5.72
CA ASP A 223 -0.72 -13.06 -6.31
C ASP A 223 -0.89 -14.42 -5.62
N GLY A 224 -0.81 -14.42 -4.28
CA GLY A 224 -1.04 -15.61 -3.46
C GLY A 224 -2.44 -16.22 -3.63
N TYR A 225 -3.44 -15.41 -4.01
CA TYR A 225 -4.79 -15.89 -4.29
C TYR A 225 -4.99 -16.41 -5.71
N LEU A 226 -4.40 -15.75 -6.70
CA LEU A 226 -4.60 -16.07 -8.11
C LEU A 226 -3.76 -17.26 -8.58
N HIS A 227 -2.63 -17.55 -7.90
CA HIS A 227 -1.66 -18.58 -8.30
C HIS A 227 -1.28 -18.49 -9.79
N GLY A 228 -1.09 -17.26 -10.27
CA GLY A 228 -0.85 -16.98 -11.68
C GLY A 228 0.61 -17.12 -12.09
N PRO A 229 0.94 -16.78 -13.35
CA PRO A 229 2.33 -16.62 -13.77
C PRO A 229 3.12 -15.66 -12.86
N PRO A 230 4.46 -15.82 -12.78
CA PRO A 230 5.30 -14.99 -11.94
C PRO A 230 5.12 -13.48 -12.19
N LEU A 231 5.12 -12.69 -11.12
CA LEU A 231 5.04 -11.24 -11.19
C LEU A 231 6.23 -10.68 -11.95
N SER A 232 5.99 -9.78 -12.89
CA SER A 232 7.06 -9.18 -13.69
C SER A 232 7.01 -7.66 -13.72
N LEU A 233 8.19 -7.05 -13.57
CA LEU A 233 8.43 -5.62 -13.70
C LEU A 233 9.27 -5.35 -14.96
N GLY A 234 8.86 -4.37 -15.75
CA GLY A 234 9.60 -3.85 -16.90
C GLY A 234 10.07 -2.42 -16.63
N LEU A 235 11.35 -2.17 -16.88
CA LEU A 235 12.02 -0.88 -16.71
C LEU A 235 12.68 -0.46 -18.02
N ALA A 236 12.39 0.77 -18.45
CA ALA A 236 12.95 1.42 -19.63
C ALA A 236 13.52 2.80 -19.27
N ASP A 237 13.99 3.55 -20.26
CA ASP A 237 14.59 4.88 -20.09
C ASP A 237 13.59 5.93 -19.56
N GLU A 238 12.31 5.75 -19.85
CA GLU A 238 11.21 6.57 -19.36
C GLU A 238 10.77 6.23 -17.92
N GLY A 239 11.13 5.06 -17.39
CA GLY A 239 10.78 4.60 -16.05
C GLY A 239 10.16 3.21 -16.06
N ILE A 240 9.09 3.02 -15.29
CA ILE A 240 8.34 1.75 -15.27
C ILE A 240 7.38 1.69 -16.47
N VAL A 241 7.53 0.65 -17.28
CA VAL A 241 6.76 0.47 -18.52
C VAL A 241 5.82 -0.73 -18.46
N ALA A 242 6.02 -1.65 -17.51
CA ALA A 242 5.17 -2.82 -17.36
C ALA A 242 5.15 -3.33 -15.91
N VAL A 243 3.95 -3.55 -15.38
CA VAL A 243 3.72 -4.32 -14.16
C VAL A 243 2.72 -5.42 -14.49
N LYS A 244 3.16 -6.69 -14.47
CA LYS A 244 2.29 -7.82 -14.78
C LYS A 244 1.99 -8.65 -13.54
N VAL A 245 0.71 -8.95 -13.38
CA VAL A 245 0.15 -9.72 -12.27
C VAL A 245 -0.64 -10.86 -12.87
N GLY A 246 -0.05 -12.05 -12.84
CA GLY A 246 -0.46 -13.17 -13.68
C GLY A 246 -0.54 -12.77 -15.16
N ASN A 247 -1.72 -12.91 -15.75
CA ASN A 247 -1.96 -12.56 -17.17
C ASN A 247 -2.39 -11.10 -17.40
N ARG A 248 -2.45 -10.27 -16.36
CA ARG A 248 -2.95 -8.90 -16.47
C ARG A 248 -1.81 -7.90 -16.42
N MET A 249 -1.91 -6.86 -17.26
CA MET A 249 -1.08 -5.67 -17.12
C MET A 249 -1.78 -4.71 -16.14
N LEU A 250 -1.07 -4.26 -15.11
CA LEU A 250 -1.52 -3.18 -14.25
C LEU A 250 -1.17 -1.85 -14.91
N PRO A 251 -2.14 -0.94 -15.08
CA PRO A 251 -1.87 0.40 -15.60
C PRO A 251 -1.17 1.20 -14.50
N VAL A 252 0.13 1.43 -14.69
CA VAL A 252 0.94 2.24 -13.78
C VAL A 252 1.53 3.43 -14.52
N ASP A 253 1.78 4.51 -13.81
CA ASP A 253 2.61 5.60 -14.32
C ASP A 253 4.10 5.21 -14.36
N GLU A 254 4.92 6.08 -14.94
CA GLU A 254 6.37 5.89 -15.07
C GLU A 254 7.10 5.78 -13.73
N THR A 255 6.48 6.25 -12.64
CA THR A 255 7.02 6.18 -11.28
C THR A 255 6.59 4.89 -10.56
N GLY A 256 5.67 4.11 -11.13
CA GLY A 256 5.20 2.85 -10.57
C GLY A 256 4.00 3.01 -9.66
N ARG A 257 3.18 4.06 -9.83
CA ARG A 257 1.92 4.21 -9.08
C ARG A 257 0.77 3.68 -9.91
N VAL A 258 -0.15 2.97 -9.26
CA VAL A 258 -1.44 2.58 -9.84
C VAL A 258 -2.52 3.55 -9.37
N THR A 259 -3.39 3.99 -10.28
CA THR A 259 -4.60 4.73 -9.90
C THR A 259 -5.57 3.81 -9.18
N LEU A 260 -6.08 4.24 -8.02
CA LEU A 260 -7.02 3.45 -7.24
C LEU A 260 -8.41 3.43 -7.89
N HIS A 261 -8.93 2.22 -8.10
CA HIS A 261 -10.27 2.00 -8.62
C HIS A 261 -11.23 1.76 -7.43
N PHE A 262 -11.77 2.85 -6.89
CA PHE A 262 -12.70 2.82 -5.77
C PHE A 262 -13.95 1.98 -6.06
N ARG A 263 -14.43 1.27 -5.04
CA ARG A 263 -15.62 0.41 -5.10
C ARG A 263 -16.86 1.05 -4.47
N GLY A 264 -16.65 2.04 -3.61
CA GLY A 264 -17.69 2.72 -2.86
C GLY A 264 -17.12 3.31 -1.56
N PRO A 265 -17.96 3.94 -0.72
CA PRO A 265 -17.58 4.50 0.57
C PRO A 265 -17.17 3.43 1.60
N ASN A 266 -16.74 3.85 2.79
CA ASN A 266 -16.44 2.94 3.90
C ASN A 266 -17.64 1.99 4.16
N GLY A 267 -17.33 0.72 4.42
CA GLY A 267 -18.33 -0.36 4.55
C GLY A 267 -18.70 -1.05 3.24
N THR A 268 -18.15 -0.63 2.09
CA THR A 268 -18.40 -1.29 0.80
C THR A 268 -17.82 -2.71 0.73
N ILE A 269 -16.63 -2.92 1.29
CA ILE A 269 -16.04 -4.26 1.40
C ILE A 269 -16.62 -4.92 2.65
N PRO A 270 -17.12 -6.17 2.57
CA PRO A 270 -17.64 -6.88 3.73
C PRO A 270 -16.61 -6.91 4.86
N ARG A 271 -17.03 -6.50 6.05
CA ARG A 271 -16.21 -6.54 7.26
C ARG A 271 -16.87 -7.41 8.31
N TYR A 272 -16.07 -8.17 9.04
CA TYR A 272 -16.51 -8.95 10.19
C TYR A 272 -15.59 -8.66 11.38
N SER A 273 -16.18 -8.50 12.56
CA SER A 273 -15.44 -8.31 13.80
C SER A 273 -14.52 -9.51 14.04
N VAL A 274 -13.26 -9.28 14.41
CA VAL A 274 -12.33 -10.36 14.83
C VAL A 274 -12.94 -11.18 15.96
N ALA A 275 -13.71 -10.54 16.85
CA ALA A 275 -14.49 -11.20 17.89
C ALA A 275 -15.41 -12.29 17.34
N ASP A 276 -16.16 -11.98 16.28
CA ASP A 276 -17.09 -12.93 15.68
C ASP A 276 -16.39 -14.07 14.94
N ILE A 277 -15.26 -13.77 14.29
CA ILE A 277 -14.45 -14.77 13.60
C ILE A 277 -13.92 -15.78 14.63
N VAL A 278 -13.17 -15.31 15.63
CA VAL A 278 -12.50 -16.18 16.62
C VAL A 278 -13.51 -16.97 17.46
N SER A 279 -14.68 -16.41 17.73
CA SER A 279 -15.73 -17.08 18.51
C SER A 279 -16.66 -17.97 17.67
N GLY A 280 -16.39 -18.18 16.37
CA GLY A 280 -17.17 -19.10 15.54
C GLY A 280 -18.58 -18.59 15.19
N ARG A 281 -18.80 -17.27 15.24
CA ARG A 281 -20.14 -16.65 15.05
C ARG A 281 -20.44 -16.28 13.58
N ILE A 282 -19.48 -16.51 12.68
CA ILE A 282 -19.63 -16.23 11.25
C ILE A 282 -19.92 -17.54 10.51
N PRO A 283 -20.95 -17.60 9.63
CA PRO A 283 -21.15 -18.75 8.76
C PRO A 283 -19.92 -19.05 7.90
N HIS A 284 -19.50 -20.31 7.86
CA HIS A 284 -18.28 -20.75 7.16
C HIS A 284 -18.20 -20.28 5.70
N SER A 285 -19.34 -20.31 4.99
CA SER A 285 -19.45 -19.91 3.58
C SER A 285 -19.11 -18.44 3.30
N LEU A 286 -19.06 -17.57 4.32
CA LEU A 286 -18.72 -16.16 4.17
C LEU A 286 -17.21 -15.92 4.13
N LEU A 287 -16.40 -16.85 4.66
CA LEU A 287 -14.95 -16.70 4.80
C LEU A 287 -14.17 -17.72 3.96
N ALA A 288 -14.74 -18.91 3.73
CA ALA A 288 -14.09 -19.99 2.98
C ALA A 288 -13.64 -19.53 1.58
N GLY A 289 -12.38 -19.80 1.25
CA GLY A 289 -11.77 -19.45 -0.03
C GLY A 289 -11.66 -17.95 -0.30
N LYS A 290 -11.72 -17.10 0.74
CA LYS A 290 -11.56 -15.64 0.61
C LYS A 290 -10.15 -15.17 0.97
N ILE A 291 -9.80 -13.99 0.48
CA ILE A 291 -8.69 -13.20 0.98
C ILE A 291 -9.19 -12.44 2.22
N VAL A 292 -8.50 -12.57 3.33
CA VAL A 292 -8.82 -11.88 4.58
C VAL A 292 -7.73 -10.86 4.89
N VAL A 293 -8.11 -9.59 4.94
CA VAL A 293 -7.23 -8.49 5.40
C VAL A 293 -7.59 -8.13 6.83
N ILE A 294 -6.60 -8.16 7.73
CA ILE A 294 -6.76 -7.87 9.14
C ILE A 294 -6.22 -6.46 9.40
N GLY A 295 -7.03 -5.59 9.99
CA GLY A 295 -6.66 -4.20 10.26
C GLY A 295 -7.41 -3.59 11.44
N VAL A 296 -6.82 -2.51 11.99
CA VAL A 296 -7.39 -1.76 13.13
C VAL A 296 -8.40 -0.74 12.65
N THR A 297 -9.60 -0.83 13.20
CA THR A 297 -10.76 -0.09 12.69
C THR A 297 -11.68 0.43 13.80
N GLY A 298 -11.29 0.15 15.06
CA GLY A 298 -11.87 0.77 16.25
C GLY A 298 -11.65 2.28 16.26
N LEU A 299 -12.53 2.98 16.96
CA LEU A 299 -12.59 4.43 16.88
C LEU A 299 -11.33 5.08 17.46
N GLY A 300 -10.60 5.79 16.59
CA GLY A 300 -9.38 6.53 16.97
C GLY A 300 -8.11 5.68 17.08
N LEU A 301 -8.16 4.41 16.64
CA LEU A 301 -7.02 3.48 16.67
C LEU A 301 -6.57 3.00 15.29
N GLY A 302 -7.41 3.17 14.27
CA GLY A 302 -7.08 2.82 12.88
C GLY A 302 -6.50 4.00 12.10
N ASP A 303 -5.89 3.66 10.96
CA ASP A 303 -5.50 4.65 9.96
C ASP A 303 -6.73 5.42 9.46
N ARG A 304 -6.51 6.66 9.02
CA ARG A 304 -7.56 7.50 8.45
C ARG A 304 -7.05 8.15 7.19
N PHE A 305 -7.56 7.68 6.07
CA PHE A 305 -7.27 8.27 4.79
C PHE A 305 -8.44 9.10 4.28
N VAL A 306 -8.12 10.25 3.69
CA VAL A 306 -9.07 10.99 2.86
C VAL A 306 -9.02 10.38 1.47
N THR A 307 -10.18 10.01 0.94
CA THR A 307 -10.33 9.47 -0.41
C THR A 307 -11.43 10.22 -1.15
N PRO A 308 -11.50 10.11 -2.49
CA PRO A 308 -12.59 10.71 -3.27
C PRO A 308 -13.99 10.19 -2.90
N VAL A 309 -14.08 9.06 -2.19
CA VAL A 309 -15.34 8.40 -1.81
C VAL A 309 -15.65 8.51 -0.30
N GLY A 310 -14.83 9.20 0.48
CA GLY A 310 -15.06 9.43 1.92
C GLY A 310 -13.83 9.90 2.69
N ARG A 311 -14.03 10.45 3.89
CA ARG A 311 -12.98 11.06 4.73
C ARG A 311 -12.49 10.19 5.90
N ASP A 312 -13.13 9.04 6.12
CA ASP A 312 -12.83 8.10 7.21
C ASP A 312 -12.68 6.69 6.61
N PHE A 313 -11.54 6.45 5.93
CA PHE A 313 -11.15 5.16 5.36
C PHE A 313 -10.01 4.51 6.12
#